data_AF-A0A952EUJ2-F1
#
_entry.id   AF-A0A952EUJ2-F1
#
_cell.length_a   1.000
_cell.length_b   1.000
_cell.length_c   1.000
_cell.angle_alpha   90.00
_cell.angle_beta   90.00
_cell.angle_gamma   90.00
#
_symmetry.space_group_name_H-M   'P 1'
#
loop_
_entity.id
_entity.type
_entity.pdbx_description
1 polymer ?
#
loop_
_entity_poly.entity_id
_entity_poly.type
_entity_poly.pdbx_seq_one_letter_code
_entity_poly.pdbx_strand_id
1 'polypeptide(L)'
;VSDIAAAINVTPRSVQYTFRRHLGTTPLEYLRRVRLDRAHRDLQAADPAVDTVMEIAGRWRFGHPGRFSIAYREAFGTPPSRTLRGA
;
A
#
# COMPACT_ATOMS: atom_id res chain seq x y z
N VAL A 1 10.56 -3.67 10.10
CA VAL A 1 11.05 -2.45 10.79
C VAL A 1 12.46 -2.66 11.31
N SER A 2 12.76 -3.82 11.90
CA SER A 2 14.13 -4.20 12.28
C SER A 2 15.12 -4.12 11.11
N ASP A 3 14.75 -4.59 9.91
CA ASP A 3 15.62 -4.50 8.73
C ASP A 3 15.90 -3.05 8.31
N ILE A 4 14.88 -2.19 8.35
CA ILE A 4 15.02 -0.75 8.07
C ILE A 4 15.91 -0.08 9.11
N ALA A 5 15.74 -0.46 10.38
CA ALA A 5 16.49 0.10 11.50
C ALA A 5 17.99 -0.29 11.40
N ALA A 6 18.27 -1.55 11.08
CA ALA A 6 19.62 -2.05 10.80
C ALA A 6 20.25 -1.35 9.59
N ALA A 7 19.50 -1.16 8.51
CA ALA A 7 20.00 -0.51 7.29
C ALA A 7 20.39 0.96 7.48
N ILE A 8 19.84 1.65 8.48
CA ILE A 8 20.12 3.07 8.77
C ILE A 8 20.83 3.27 10.12
N ASN A 9 21.36 2.20 10.74
CA ASN A 9 22.06 2.21 12.03
C ASN A 9 21.27 2.87 13.18
N VAL A 10 19.97 2.62 13.26
CA VAL A 10 19.13 3.07 14.39
C VAL A 10 18.39 1.91 15.02
N THR A 11 17.84 2.13 16.22
CA THR A 11 16.97 1.13 16.85
C THR A 11 15.56 1.16 16.24
N PRO A 12 14.82 0.03 16.23
CA PRO A 12 13.42 0.01 15.76
C PRO A 12 12.53 1.04 16.46
N ARG A 13 12.79 1.33 17.74
CA ARG A 13 12.11 2.36 18.53
C ARG A 13 12.38 3.77 18.00
N SER A 14 13.62 4.05 17.59
CA SER A 14 13.97 5.33 16.96
C SER A 14 13.26 5.50 15.62
N VAL A 15 13.18 4.46 14.78
CA VAL A 15 12.40 4.51 13.52
C VAL A 15 10.93 4.83 13.81
N GLN A 16 10.31 4.13 14.76
CA GLN A 16 8.91 4.38 15.12
C GLN A 16 8.69 5.80 15.65
N TYR A 17 9.61 6.30 16.49
CA TYR A 17 9.55 7.66 17.02
C TYR A 17 9.69 8.70 15.92
N THR A 18 10.64 8.54 15.01
CA THR A 18 10.83 9.44 13.86
C THR A 18 9.60 9.50 12.97
N PHE A 19 8.99 8.36 12.65
CA PHE A 19 7.76 8.33 11.85
C PHE A 19 6.59 9.02 12.56
N ARG A 20 6.43 8.81 13.88
CA ARG A 20 5.39 9.53 14.64
C ARG A 20 5.64 11.03 14.68
N ARG A 21 6.89 11.44 14.96
CA ARG A 21 7.28 12.85 15.11
C ARG A 21 7.18 13.64 13.80
N HIS A 22 7.60 13.05 12.69
CA HIS A 22 7.71 13.76 11.41
C HIS A 22 6.57 13.48 10.44
N LEU A 23 5.91 12.32 10.54
CA LEU A 23 4.88 11.89 9.58
C LEU A 23 3.52 11.58 10.26
N GLY A 24 3.42 11.74 11.59
CA GLY A 24 2.18 11.48 12.34
C GLY A 24 1.67 10.04 12.25
N THR A 25 2.50 9.08 11.84
CA THR A 25 2.08 7.71 11.56
C THR A 25 3.11 6.67 12.03
N THR A 26 2.83 5.39 11.83
CA THR A 26 3.80 4.31 12.08
C THR A 26 4.50 3.93 10.77
N PRO A 27 5.71 3.36 10.83
CA PRO A 27 6.39 2.88 9.62
C PRO A 27 5.56 1.88 8.82
N LEU A 28 4.78 1.03 9.50
CA LEU A 28 3.95 0.02 8.84
C LEU A 28 2.76 0.66 8.11
N GLU A 29 2.09 1.63 8.74
CA GLU A 29 0.98 2.36 8.11
C GLU A 29 1.48 3.21 6.93
N TYR A 30 2.65 3.85 7.05
CA TYR A 30 3.26 4.55 5.92
C TYR A 30 3.57 3.58 4.77
N LEU A 31 4.20 2.43 5.05
CA LEU A 31 4.48 1.42 4.03
C LEU A 31 3.20 0.89 3.38
N ARG A 32 2.13 0.72 4.17
CA ARG A 32 0.82 0.32 3.67
C ARG A 32 0.26 1.35 2.69
N ARG A 33 0.37 2.65 2.98
CA ARG A 33 -0.01 3.73 2.06
C ARG A 33 0.81 3.71 0.77
N VAL A 34 2.14 3.60 0.88
CA VAL A 34 3.02 3.50 -0.30
C VAL A 34 2.64 2.30 -1.19
N ARG A 35 2.38 1.13 -0.59
CA ARG A 35 1.93 -0.05 -1.33
C ARG A 35 0.57 0.17 -2.00
N LEU A 36 -0.35 0.85 -1.32
CA LEU A 36 -1.68 1.14 -1.85
C LEU A 36 -1.61 2.10 -3.05
N ASP A 37 -0.78 3.14 -2.96
CA ASP A 37 -0.51 4.08 -4.06
C ASP A 37 0.14 3.40 -5.26
N ARG A 38 1.05 2.45 -5.03
CA ARG A 38 1.68 1.69 -6.11
C ARG A 38 0.69 0.73 -6.77
N ALA A 39 -0.12 0.02 -5.98
CA ALA A 39 -1.21 -0.79 -6.49
C ALA A 39 -2.22 0.02 -7.31
N HIS A 40 -2.52 1.27 -6.91
CA HIS A 40 -3.37 2.17 -7.69
C HIS A 40 -2.79 2.48 -9.06
N ARG A 41 -1.50 2.83 -9.14
CA ARG A 41 -0.83 3.09 -10.43
C ARG A 41 -0.82 1.86 -11.33
N ASP A 42 -0.55 0.69 -10.76
CA ASP A 42 -0.59 -0.57 -11.52
C ASP A 42 -2.01 -0.86 -12.02
N LEU A 43 -3.04 -0.62 -11.22
CA LEU A 43 -4.45 -0.77 -11.64
C LEU A 43 -4.82 0.19 -12.77
N GLN A 44 -4.29 1.42 -12.78
CA GLN A 44 -4.53 2.40 -13.86
C GLN A 44 -3.83 2.02 -15.17
N ALA A 45 -2.69 1.32 -15.08
CA ALA A 45 -1.90 0.91 -16.24
C ALA A 45 -2.20 -0.51 -16.72
N ALA A 46 -3.01 -1.26 -15.97
CA ALA A 46 -3.33 -2.66 -16.25
C ALA A 46 -4.36 -2.81 -17.38
N ASP A 47 -4.34 -3.98 -18.03
CA ASP A 47 -5.33 -4.34 -19.04
C ASP A 47 -6.44 -5.18 -18.38
N PRO A 48 -7.70 -4.71 -18.32
CA PRO A 48 -8.82 -5.44 -17.74
C PRO A 48 -9.09 -6.81 -18.36
N ALA A 49 -8.62 -7.07 -19.58
CA ALA A 49 -8.82 -8.32 -20.28
C ALA A 49 -7.91 -9.44 -19.75
N VAL A 50 -6.79 -9.11 -19.12
CA VAL A 50 -5.76 -10.08 -18.70
C VAL A 50 -5.30 -9.91 -17.26
N ASP A 51 -5.41 -8.72 -16.68
CA ASP A 51 -5.04 -8.45 -15.30
C ASP A 51 -6.24 -8.51 -14.35
N THR A 52 -6.02 -9.02 -13.14
CA THR A 52 -7.02 -8.97 -12.08
C THR A 52 -6.61 -8.05 -10.93
N VAL A 53 -7.62 -7.49 -10.26
CA VAL A 53 -7.42 -6.74 -9.01
C VAL A 53 -6.66 -7.58 -7.97
N MET A 54 -6.93 -8.88 -7.91
CA MET A 54 -6.34 -9.78 -6.92
C MET A 54 -4.85 -9.97 -7.17
N GLU A 55 -4.43 -10.18 -8.41
CA GLU A 55 -3.02 -10.32 -8.77
C GLU A 55 -2.25 -9.05 -8.46
N ILE A 56 -2.79 -7.88 -8.85
CA ILE A 56 -2.13 -6.59 -8.58
C ILE A 56 -2.03 -6.34 -7.06
N ALA A 57 -3.09 -6.60 -6.30
CA ALA A 57 -3.05 -6.52 -4.83
C ALA A 57 -1.99 -7.48 -4.23
N GLY A 58 -1.87 -8.69 -4.77
CA GLY A 58 -0.89 -9.69 -4.39
C GLY A 58 0.56 -9.23 -4.63
N ARG A 59 0.85 -8.61 -5.78
CA ARG A 59 2.17 -8.01 -6.10
C ARG A 59 2.62 -7.02 -5.03
N TRP A 60 1.68 -6.22 -4.51
CA TRP A 60 1.92 -5.24 -3.44
C TRP A 60 1.73 -5.79 -2.02
N ARG A 61 1.73 -7.12 -1.87
CA ARG A 61 1.68 -7.84 -0.58
C ARG A 61 0.39 -7.61 0.23
N PHE A 62 -0.72 -7.36 -0.44
CA PHE A 62 -2.04 -7.39 0.21
C PHE A 62 -2.59 -8.82 0.20
N GLY A 63 -2.43 -9.54 1.31
CA GLY A 63 -2.87 -10.94 1.43
C GLY A 63 -4.38 -11.14 1.64
N HIS A 64 -5.15 -10.06 1.82
CA HIS A 64 -6.60 -10.13 2.06
C HIS A 64 -7.36 -9.22 1.09
N PRO A 65 -8.02 -9.77 0.06
CA PRO A 65 -8.70 -8.99 -0.99
C PRO A 65 -9.77 -8.02 -0.46
N GLY A 66 -10.54 -8.43 0.55
CA GLY A 66 -11.55 -7.58 1.18
C GLY A 66 -10.94 -6.37 1.91
N ARG A 67 -9.88 -6.59 2.71
CA ARG A 67 -9.17 -5.51 3.42
C ARG A 67 -8.46 -4.56 2.47
N PHE A 68 -7.92 -5.07 1.37
CA PHE A 68 -7.38 -4.25 0.30
C PHE A 68 -8.47 -3.36 -0.31
N SER A 69 -9.61 -3.94 -0.70
CA SER A 69 -10.70 -3.20 -1.35
C SER A 69 -11.27 -2.10 -0.46
N ILE A 70 -11.41 -2.35 0.85
CA ILE A 70 -11.84 -1.35 1.84
C ILE A 70 -10.82 -0.22 1.91
N ALA A 71 -9.55 -0.53 2.18
CA ALA A 71 -8.50 0.48 2.31
C ALA A 71 -8.30 1.29 1.02
N TYR A 72 -8.43 0.64 -0.13
CA TYR A 72 -8.35 1.28 -1.44
C TYR A 72 -9.49 2.29 -1.63
N ARG A 73 -10.73 1.89 -1.32
CA ARG A 73 -11.89 2.79 -1.42
C ARG A 73 -11.79 3.95 -0.44
N GLU A 74 -11.29 3.71 0.78
CA GLU A 74 -11.04 4.78 1.75
C GLU A 74 -10.01 5.80 1.25
N ALA A 75 -8.97 5.36 0.52
CA ALA A 75 -7.92 6.22 0.00
C ALA A 75 -8.29 6.96 -1.31
N PHE A 76 -9.00 6.30 -2.23
CA PHE A 76 -9.24 6.81 -3.60
C PHE A 76 -10.72 7.06 -3.92
N GLY A 77 -11.62 6.85 -2.98
CA GLY A 77 -13.06 7.08 -3.13
C GLY A 77 -13.81 6.08 -4.02
N THR A 78 -13.10 5.19 -4.74
CA THR A 78 -13.68 4.22 -5.67
C THR A 78 -13.12 2.82 -5.41
N PRO A 79 -13.87 1.74 -5.74
CA PRO A 79 -13.34 0.38 -5.60
C PRO A 79 -12.25 0.10 -6.64
N PRO A 80 -11.26 -0.77 -6.35
CA PRO A 80 -10.15 -1.04 -7.26
C PRO A 80 -10.57 -1.63 -8.60
N SER A 81 -11.70 -2.36 -8.65
CA SER A 81 -12.27 -2.89 -9.89
C SER A 81 -12.84 -1.82 -10.82
N ARG A 82 -13.15 -0.62 -10.30
CA ARG A 82 -13.53 0.53 -11.13
C ARG A 82 -12.30 1.16 -11.75
N THR A 83 -11.23 1.35 -10.98
CA THR A 83 -9.96 1.86 -11.50
C THR A 83 -9.39 0.94 -12.58
N LEU A 84 -9.40 -0.38 -12.34
CA LEU A 84 -8.93 -1.35 -13.32
C LEU A 84 -9.67 -1.21 -14.64
N ARG A 85 -11.01 -1.15 -14.62
CA ARG A 85 -11.85 -1.14 -15.83
C ARG A 85 -11.76 0.15 -16.66
N GLY A 86 -10.94 1.12 -16.25
CA GLY A 86 -10.98 2.47 -16.80
C GLY A 86 -12.24 3.18 -16.32
N ALA A 87 -12.08 4.24 -15.54
CA ALA A 87 -13.18 5.12 -15.18
C ALA A 87 -13.68 5.90 -16.41
#